data_AF-A0A512PCT2-F1
#
_entry.id   AF-A0A512PCT2-F1
#
_cell.length_a   1.000
_cell.length_b   1.000
_cell.length_c   1.000
_cell.angle_alpha   90.00
_cell.angle_beta   90.00
_cell.angle_gamma   90.00
#
_symmetry.space_group_name_H-M   'P 1'
#
loop_
_entity.id
_entity.type
_entity.pdbx_description
1 polymer ?
#
loop_
_entity_poly.entity_id
_entity_poly.type
_entity_poly.pdbx_seq_one_letter_code
_entity_poly.pdbx_strand_id
1 'polypeptide(L)'
;MSPEQDPWNVQVAPSAIRSLDRLPPRVAGAVVEFVTRTLPENPERMSKPLRYELEGLRSARRGDYRVLFTLDETTRTLLVVRIAHRADAYR
;
A
#
# COMPACT_ATOMS: atom_id res chain seq x y z
N MET A 1 -2.75 16.08 -23.66
CA MET A 1 -2.23 16.29 -22.30
C MET A 1 -3.18 15.59 -21.36
N SER A 2 -2.79 14.44 -20.79
CA SER A 2 -3.59 13.80 -19.75
C SER A 2 -3.64 14.75 -18.55
N PRO A 3 -4.79 14.93 -17.90
CA PRO A 3 -4.85 15.76 -16.71
C PRO A 3 -3.83 15.22 -15.70
N GLU A 4 -3.05 16.11 -15.08
CA GLU A 4 -2.30 15.79 -13.87
C GLU A 4 -3.33 15.31 -12.85
N GLN A 5 -3.42 14.00 -12.72
CA GLN A 5 -4.31 13.33 -11.80
C GLN A 5 -3.72 13.57 -10.41
N ASP A 6 -4.41 14.34 -9.55
CA ASP A 6 -3.96 14.58 -8.17
C ASP A 6 -3.63 13.25 -7.47
N PRO A 7 -2.57 13.19 -6.65
CA PRO A 7 -2.23 11.99 -5.90
C PRO A 7 -3.41 11.49 -5.06
N TRP A 8 -3.51 10.17 -4.90
CA TRP A 8 -4.54 9.55 -4.06
C TRP A 8 -4.45 10.02 -2.60
N ASN A 9 -5.60 10.21 -1.95
CA ASN A 9 -5.65 10.51 -0.53
C ASN A 9 -5.27 9.27 0.29
N VAL A 10 -4.17 9.34 1.06
CA VAL A 10 -3.67 8.18 1.79
C VAL A 10 -4.27 8.12 3.18
N GLN A 11 -4.89 6.98 3.49
CA GLN A 11 -5.32 6.62 4.83
C GLN A 11 -4.61 5.35 5.29
N VAL A 12 -4.35 5.24 6.59
CA VAL A 12 -3.63 4.11 7.17
C VAL A 12 -4.47 3.52 8.29
N ALA A 13 -4.86 2.27 8.12
CA ALA A 13 -5.62 1.55 9.14
C ALA A 13 -4.74 1.29 10.38
N PRO A 14 -5.31 1.19 11.58
CA PRO A 14 -4.56 0.85 12.79
C PRO A 14 -3.76 -0.47 12.69
N SER A 15 -4.24 -1.44 11.90
CA SER A 15 -3.52 -2.68 11.61
C SER A 15 -2.23 -2.45 10.82
N ALA A 16 -2.23 -1.50 9.88
CA ALA A 16 -1.03 -1.16 9.12
C ALA A 16 -0.01 -0.40 9.97
N ILE A 17 -0.47 0.45 10.91
CA ILE A 17 0.41 1.09 11.89
C ILE A 17 1.13 0.03 12.73
N ARG A 18 0.39 -0.95 13.27
CA ARG A 18 0.99 -2.08 14.00
C ARG A 18 1.95 -2.92 13.15
N SER A 19 1.72 -3.02 11.84
CA SER A 19 2.69 -3.64 10.93
C SER A 19 3.99 -2.83 10.84
N LEU A 20 3.91 -1.49 10.71
CA LEU A 20 5.07 -0.61 10.65
C LEU A 20 5.91 -0.68 11.92
N ASP A 21 5.27 -0.71 13.09
CA ASP A 21 5.96 -0.75 14.40
C ASP A 21 6.84 -2.00 14.58
N ARG A 22 6.56 -3.06 13.83
CA ARG A 22 7.31 -4.33 13.87
C ARG A 22 8.48 -4.36 12.87
N LEU A 23 8.61 -3.34 12.03
CA LEU A 23 9.66 -3.28 11.01
C LEU A 23 10.95 -2.73 11.61
N PRO A 24 12.13 -3.16 11.10
CA PRO A 24 13.37 -2.45 11.37
C PRO A 24 13.26 -0.97 11.00
N PRO A 25 13.79 -0.01 11.78
CA PRO A 25 13.55 1.42 11.57
C PRO A 25 13.86 1.93 10.15
N ARG A 26 14.94 1.46 9.54
CA ARG A 26 15.30 1.82 8.16
C ARG A 26 14.26 1.36 7.13
N VAL A 27 13.70 0.17 7.35
CA VAL A 27 12.63 -0.35 6.50
C VAL A 27 11.36 0.45 6.70
N ALA A 28 10.98 0.73 7.95
CA ALA A 28 9.80 1.51 8.28
C ALA A 28 9.81 2.87 7.56
N GLY A 29 10.94 3.60 7.62
CA GLY A 29 11.10 4.87 6.91
C GLY A 29 10.88 4.73 5.39
N ALA A 30 11.51 3.74 4.76
CA ALA A 30 11.37 3.49 3.32
C ALA A 30 9.95 3.07 2.91
N VAL A 31 9.20 2.39 3.78
CA VAL A 31 7.80 2.03 3.53
C VAL A 31 6.89 3.24 3.71
N VAL A 32 7.10 4.07 4.74
CA VAL A 32 6.33 5.29 4.97
C VAL A 32 6.47 6.25 3.79
N GLU A 33 7.70 6.48 3.32
CA GLU A 33 7.96 7.29 2.13
C GLU A 33 7.23 6.73 0.90
N PHE A 34 7.36 5.43 0.66
CA PHE A 34 6.69 4.78 -0.46
C PHE A 34 5.16 4.92 -0.39
N VAL A 35 4.56 4.71 0.77
CA VAL A 35 3.10 4.79 0.97
C VAL A 35 2.57 6.22 0.84
N THR A 36 3.33 7.22 1.29
CA THR A 36 2.84 8.60 1.37
C THR A 36 3.23 9.47 0.16
N ARG A 37 4.25 9.07 -0.59
CA ARG A 37 4.78 9.87 -1.71
C ARG A 37 4.66 9.17 -3.05
N THR A 38 5.09 7.90 -3.15
CA THR A 38 5.25 7.22 -4.44
C THR A 38 4.00 6.45 -4.87
N LEU A 39 3.50 5.57 -4.00
CA LEU A 39 2.34 4.73 -4.28
C LEU A 39 1.09 5.54 -4.67
N PRO A 40 0.78 6.69 -4.06
CA PRO A 40 -0.41 7.47 -4.38
C PRO A 40 -0.38 8.14 -5.76
N GLU A 41 0.77 8.25 -6.41
CA GLU A 41 0.87 8.85 -7.75
C GLU A 41 0.23 7.95 -8.82
N ASN A 42 0.37 6.63 -8.66
CA ASN A 42 -0.18 5.68 -9.62
C ASN A 42 -0.39 4.28 -9.00
N PRO A 43 -1.28 4.15 -8.00
CA PRO A 43 -1.39 2.93 -7.20
C PRO A 43 -1.84 1.74 -8.04
N GLU A 44 -2.64 1.96 -9.07
CA GLU A 44 -3.08 0.89 -9.96
C GLU A 44 -1.93 0.28 -10.75
N ARG A 45 -1.04 1.11 -11.31
CA ARG A 45 0.12 0.66 -12.09
C ARG A 45 1.19 0.03 -11.20
N MET A 46 1.35 0.52 -9.98
CA MET A 46 2.36 0.06 -9.02
C MET A 46 1.93 -1.17 -8.21
N SER A 47 0.70 -1.65 -8.40
CA SER A 47 0.16 -2.79 -7.67
C SER A 47 -0.48 -3.82 -8.58
N LYS A 48 -0.85 -4.95 -7.98
CA LYS A 48 -1.70 -5.96 -8.61
C LYS A 48 -2.91 -6.25 -7.72
N PRO A 49 -4.11 -6.44 -8.31
CA PRO A 49 -5.26 -6.90 -7.55
C PRO A 49 -4.98 -8.31 -7.00
N LEU A 50 -5.43 -8.55 -5.78
CA LEU A 50 -5.44 -9.87 -5.16
C LEU A 50 -6.72 -10.61 -5.56
N ARG A 51 -6.74 -11.92 -5.31
CA ARG A 51 -7.82 -12.84 -5.72
C ARG A 51 -8.29 -13.68 -4.55
N TYR A 52 -9.37 -14.43 -4.75
CA TYR A 52 -9.97 -15.33 -3.76
C TYR A 52 -10.44 -14.55 -2.53
N GLU A 53 -10.13 -15.03 -1.33
CA GLU A 53 -10.52 -14.42 -0.05
C GLU A 53 -9.98 -12.98 0.15
N LEU A 54 -9.04 -12.55 -0.70
CA LEU A 54 -8.44 -11.21 -0.67
C LEU A 54 -8.91 -10.32 -1.83
N GLU A 55 -9.98 -10.71 -2.54
CA GLU A 55 -10.57 -9.87 -3.58
C GLU A 55 -10.98 -8.50 -3.02
N GLY A 56 -10.83 -7.45 -3.84
CA GLY A 56 -10.97 -6.05 -3.42
C GLY A 56 -9.69 -5.43 -2.85
N LEU A 57 -8.70 -6.23 -2.44
CA LEU A 57 -7.38 -5.74 -2.06
C LEU A 57 -6.41 -5.70 -3.24
N ARG A 58 -5.42 -4.80 -3.13
CA ARG A 58 -4.29 -4.68 -4.03
C ARG A 58 -3.00 -4.82 -3.25
N SER A 59 -1.97 -5.37 -3.89
CA SER A 59 -0.62 -5.47 -3.32
C SER A 59 0.40 -4.71 -4.16
N ALA A 60 1.07 -3.73 -3.54
CA ALA A 60 2.25 -3.06 -4.08
C ALA A 60 3.52 -3.59 -3.39
N ARG A 61 4.63 -3.63 -4.12
CA ARG A 61 5.92 -4.12 -3.62
C ARG A 61 6.88 -2.96 -3.37
N ARG A 62 7.57 -3.00 -2.23
CA ARG A 62 8.71 -2.14 -1.89
C ARG A 62 9.84 -3.01 -1.35
N GLY A 63 10.78 -3.38 -2.22
CA GLY A 63 11.81 -4.37 -1.90
C GLY A 63 11.18 -5.71 -1.49
N ASP A 64 11.58 -6.22 -0.33
CA ASP A 64 11.05 -7.46 0.24
C ASP A 64 9.73 -7.29 1.01
N TYR A 65 9.13 -6.10 1.00
CA TYR A 65 7.87 -5.81 1.70
C TYR A 65 6.72 -5.61 0.73
N ARG A 66 5.53 -6.00 1.16
CA ARG A 66 4.26 -5.81 0.46
C ARG A 66 3.36 -4.87 1.26
N VAL A 67 2.80 -3.90 0.57
CA VAL A 67 1.74 -3.01 1.08
C VAL A 67 0.43 -3.49 0.51
N LEU A 68 -0.52 -3.85 1.39
CA LEU A 68 -1.88 -4.26 1.02
C LEU A 68 -2.83 -3.08 1.28
N PHE A 69 -3.66 -2.76 0.29
CA PHE A 69 -4.55 -1.62 0.34
C PHE A 69 -5.81 -1.81 -0.51
N THR A 70 -6.82 -0.98 -0.27
CA THR A 70 -7.98 -0.80 -1.16
C THR A 70 -7.92 0.57 -1.83
N LEU A 71 -8.63 0.70 -2.95
CA LEU A 71 -8.87 1.97 -3.63
C LEU A 71 -10.37 2.24 -3.64
N ASP A 72 -10.76 3.41 -3.15
CA ASP A 72 -12.10 3.97 -3.35
C ASP A 72 -12.01 5.07 -4.39
N GLU A 73 -12.43 4.76 -5.61
CA GLU A 73 -12.43 5.70 -6.76
C GLU A 73 -13.34 6.92 -6.52
N THR A 74 -14.40 6.78 -5.71
CA THR A 74 -15.35 7.87 -5.44
C THR A 74 -14.70 8.98 -4.61
N THR A 75 -13.99 8.58 -3.56
CA THR A 75 -13.30 9.51 -2.65
C THR A 75 -11.83 9.69 -3.01
N ARG A 76 -11.35 8.97 -4.03
CA ARG A 76 -9.94 8.88 -4.42
C ARG A 76 -9.04 8.51 -3.24
N THR A 77 -9.52 7.59 -2.39
CA THR A 77 -8.84 7.17 -1.16
C THR A 77 -8.08 5.86 -1.36
N LEU A 78 -6.81 5.87 -0.98
CA LEU A 78 -5.96 4.69 -0.85
C LEU A 78 -5.86 4.33 0.63
N LEU A 79 -6.54 3.26 1.05
CA LEU A 79 -6.52 2.79 2.43
C LEU A 79 -5.53 1.64 2.60
N VAL A 80 -4.39 1.91 3.24
CA VAL A 80 -3.42 0.88 3.60
C VAL A 80 -3.91 0.09 4.80
N VAL A 81 -4.08 -1.23 4.63
CA VAL A 81 -4.64 -2.12 5.66
C VAL A 81 -3.60 -3.02 6.31
N ARG A 82 -2.52 -3.36 5.60
CA ARG A 82 -1.48 -4.25 6.11
C ARG A 82 -0.15 -4.03 5.39
N ILE A 83 0.94 -4.13 6.14
CA ILE A 83 2.29 -4.24 5.58
C ILE A 83 2.87 -5.57 6.05
N ALA A 84 3.46 -6.33 5.13
CA ALA A 84 3.98 -7.66 5.40
C ALA A 84 5.32 -7.88 4.69
N HIS A 85 6.22 -8.64 5.32
CA HIS A 85 7.40 -9.13 4.62
C HIS A 85 7.00 -10.20 3.60
N ARG A 86 7.76 -10.34 2.51
CA ARG A 86 7.43 -11.27 1.42
C ARG A 86 7.35 -12.73 1.88
N ALA A 87 8.11 -13.07 2.92
CA ALA A 87 8.16 -14.41 3.51
C ALA A 87 6.90 -14.74 4.33
N ASP A 88 6.24 -13.74 4.89
CA ASP A 88 5.01 -13.92 5.67
C ASP A 88 3.77 -14.02 4.78
N ALA A 89 3.87 -13.62 3.52
CA ALA A 89 2.78 -13.66 2.54
C ALA A 89 2.60 -15.03 1.87
N TYR A 90 3.47 -16.00 2.16
CA TYR A 90 3.38 -17.39 1.68
C TYR A 90 3.14 -18.38 2.82
N ARG A 91 2.74 -17.90 4.00
CA ARG A 91 2.44 -18.72 5.16
C ARG A 91 0.98 -18.57 5.56
#